data_AF-A0A3C0IX33-F1
#
_entry.id   AF-A0A3C0IX33-F1
#
_cell.length_a   1.000
_cell.length_b   1.000
_cell.length_c   1.000
_cell.angle_alpha   90.00
_cell.angle_beta   90.00
_cell.angle_gamma   90.00
#
_symmetry.space_group_name_H-M   'P 1'
#
loop_
_entity.id
_entity.type
_entity.pdbx_description
1 polymer ?
#
loop_
_entity_poly.entity_id
_entity_poly.type
_entity_poly.pdbx_seq_one_letter_code
_entity_poly.pdbx_strand_id
1 'polypeptide(L)'
;VGRVIDSGKVHTSATYERYLTTIDEKNIPFALGRANDWFRLGGASVRILWPTAALPEDVNDASIVLRVDYGESSALLTGDIGPGVEQYLAEQRALSRVVLLKAAHHGSRRSTVPEFLRQARPRAAVVQCGAGNSYGHPHNETLARLILNQTLTYRTDQHGEITVRLTANPRIWSATMEERGAGYLGSSASNVFHFTWCDSAKSIDPARTVVFSSRLQAEDAGYRPCKVCQP
;
A
#
# COMPACT_ATOMS: atom_id res chain seq x y z
N VAL A 1 -13.11 7.16 17.64
CA VAL A 1 -11.63 7.02 17.61
C VAL A 1 -11.16 7.13 19.05
N GLY A 2 -10.41 6.16 19.57
CA GLY A 2 -9.98 6.16 20.98
C GLY A 2 -8.71 6.97 21.27
N ARG A 3 -7.85 7.16 20.26
CA ARG A 3 -6.63 7.97 20.31
C ARG A 3 -6.13 8.22 18.89
N VAL A 4 -5.44 9.34 18.70
CA VAL A 4 -4.63 9.65 17.52
C VAL A 4 -3.15 9.61 17.90
N ILE A 5 -2.34 8.98 17.04
CA ILE A 5 -0.88 9.01 17.14
C ILE A 5 -0.36 9.64 15.85
N ASP A 6 0.36 10.74 15.98
CA ASP A 6 0.82 11.57 14.86
C ASP A 6 2.35 11.74 14.91
N SER A 7 2.98 11.99 13.76
CA SER A 7 4.41 12.28 13.73
C SER A 7 4.71 13.64 14.37
N GLY A 8 3.74 14.55 14.43
CA GLY A 8 3.91 15.93 14.85
C GLY A 8 4.52 16.80 13.75
N LYS A 9 4.64 16.29 12.52
CA LYS A 9 5.11 17.08 11.38
C LYS A 9 3.98 18.00 10.93
N VAL A 10 4.19 19.29 11.13
CA VAL A 10 3.23 20.32 10.71
C VAL A 10 3.13 20.36 9.19
N HIS A 11 1.90 20.49 8.69
CA HIS A 11 1.58 20.73 7.29
C HIS A 11 0.60 21.92 7.19
N THR A 12 0.58 22.63 6.06
CA THR A 12 -0.26 23.83 5.86
C THR A 12 -1.47 23.56 4.95
N SER A 13 -1.86 22.30 4.78
CA SER A 13 -3.02 21.97 3.96
C SER A 13 -4.30 22.10 4.76
N ALA A 14 -5.37 22.52 4.07
CA ALA A 14 -6.71 22.54 4.65
C ALA A 14 -7.14 21.17 5.21
N THR A 15 -6.65 20.06 4.64
CA THR A 15 -6.90 18.71 5.14
C THR A 15 -6.25 18.47 6.50
N TYR A 16 -5.00 18.92 6.68
CA TYR A 16 -4.28 18.78 7.94
C TYR A 16 -4.89 19.66 9.03
N GLU A 17 -5.24 20.91 8.69
CA GLU A 17 -5.95 21.82 9.60
C GLU A 17 -7.28 21.21 10.06
N ARG A 18 -8.11 20.73 9.13
CA ARG A 18 -9.38 20.08 9.46
C ARG A 18 -9.20 18.83 10.34
N TYR A 19 -8.14 18.07 10.11
CA TYR A 19 -7.78 16.93 10.93
C TYR A 19 -7.50 17.34 12.38
N LEU A 20 -6.67 18.37 12.60
CA LEU A 20 -6.38 18.89 13.94
C LEU A 20 -7.61 19.49 14.61
N THR A 21 -8.42 20.29 13.88
CA THR A 21 -9.69 20.83 14.39
C THR A 21 -10.64 19.70 14.81
N THR A 22 -10.75 18.63 14.01
CA THR A 22 -11.61 17.49 14.36
C THR A 22 -11.14 16.76 15.61
N ILE A 23 -9.83 16.67 15.84
CA ILE A 23 -9.25 16.07 17.05
C ILE A 23 -9.62 16.88 18.28
N ASP A 24 -9.46 18.20 18.19
CA ASP A 24 -9.74 19.15 19.26
C ASP A 24 -11.23 19.18 19.61
N GLU A 25 -12.10 19.43 18.62
CA GLU A 25 -13.55 19.50 18.79
C GLU A 25 -14.15 18.22 19.41
N LYS A 26 -13.57 17.05 19.07
CA LYS A 26 -14.03 15.75 19.57
C LYS A 26 -13.29 15.29 20.82
N ASN A 27 -12.40 16.11 21.39
CA ASN A 27 -11.58 15.79 22.55
C ASN A 27 -10.87 14.43 22.42
N ILE A 28 -10.33 14.13 21.24
CA ILE A 28 -9.67 12.85 20.98
C ILE A 28 -8.26 12.90 21.58
N PRO A 29 -7.86 11.93 22.43
CA PRO A 29 -6.50 11.88 22.95
C PRO A 29 -5.47 11.90 21.82
N PHE A 30 -4.53 12.84 21.87
CA PHE A 30 -3.47 13.02 20.87
C PHE A 30 -2.11 12.70 21.48
N ALA A 31 -1.30 11.92 20.76
CA ALA A 31 0.05 11.60 21.17
C ALA A 31 1.01 11.71 19.97
N LEU A 32 2.25 12.09 20.28
CA LEU A 32 3.33 12.01 19.30
C LEU A 32 3.88 10.60 19.26
N GLY A 33 3.95 10.00 18.08
CA GLY A 33 4.56 8.69 17.89
C GLY A 33 6.05 8.80 17.70
N ARG A 34 6.85 8.18 18.58
CA ARG A 34 8.32 8.18 18.49
C ARG A 34 8.89 6.77 18.53
N ALA A 35 10.07 6.61 17.94
CA ALA A 35 10.80 5.36 17.95
C ALA A 35 10.96 4.84 19.39
N ASN A 36 10.72 3.53 19.57
CA ASN A 36 10.66 2.81 20.85
C ASN A 36 9.35 2.96 21.65
N ASP A 37 8.43 3.85 21.25
CA ASP A 37 7.08 3.82 21.79
C ASP A 37 6.35 2.55 21.34
N TRP A 38 5.41 2.10 22.18
CA TRP A 38 4.57 0.97 21.86
C TRP A 38 3.20 1.06 22.52
N PHE A 39 2.25 0.31 21.98
CA PHE A 39 0.92 0.16 22.56
C PHE A 39 0.29 -1.17 22.16
N ARG A 40 -0.77 -1.56 22.88
CA ARG A 40 -1.57 -2.75 22.53
C ARG A 40 -2.71 -2.38 21.61
N LEU A 41 -2.97 -3.24 20.64
CA LEU A 41 -4.18 -3.23 19.82
C LEU A 41 -4.84 -4.61 19.91
N GLY A 42 -5.74 -4.77 20.89
CA GLY A 42 -6.28 -6.08 21.24
C GLY A 42 -5.17 -7.06 21.65
N GLY A 43 -5.09 -8.19 20.94
CA GLY A 43 -4.04 -9.20 21.14
C GLY A 43 -2.68 -8.86 20.52
N ALA A 44 -2.58 -7.79 19.73
CA ALA A 44 -1.33 -7.40 19.07
C ALA A 44 -0.55 -6.36 19.89
N SER A 45 0.78 -6.37 19.73
CA SER A 45 1.68 -5.31 20.16
C SER A 45 2.08 -4.48 18.95
N VAL A 46 1.96 -3.15 19.05
CA VAL A 46 2.35 -2.22 18.00
C VAL A 46 3.52 -1.40 18.50
N ARG A 47 4.66 -1.48 17.82
CA ARG A 47 5.88 -0.72 18.09
C ARG A 47 6.08 0.33 17.01
N ILE A 48 6.48 1.52 17.43
CA ILE A 48 6.88 2.60 16.54
C ILE A 48 8.39 2.48 16.33
N LEU A 49 8.81 2.36 15.07
CA LEU A 49 10.23 2.27 14.69
C LEU A 49 10.80 3.62 14.25
N TRP A 50 9.93 4.51 13.79
CA TRP A 50 10.26 5.84 13.26
C TRP A 50 9.01 6.74 13.34
N PRO A 51 9.12 8.07 13.50
CA PRO A 51 10.35 8.88 13.60
C PRO A 51 11.07 8.81 14.95
N THR A 52 12.35 9.18 14.96
CA THR A 52 13.03 9.51 16.24
C THR A 52 12.59 10.90 16.74
N ALA A 53 13.26 11.47 17.74
CA ALA A 53 12.90 12.79 18.26
C ALA A 53 13.05 13.90 17.21
N ALA A 54 14.07 13.82 16.35
CA ALA A 54 14.28 14.76 15.26
C ALA A 54 13.42 14.37 14.04
N LEU A 55 12.53 15.28 13.62
CA LEU A 55 11.72 15.08 12.42
C LEU A 55 12.47 15.54 11.17
N PRO A 56 12.37 14.79 10.06
CA PRO A 56 12.92 15.22 8.79
C PRO A 56 12.15 16.42 8.22
N GLU A 57 12.79 17.13 7.28
CA GLU A 57 12.16 18.24 6.56
C GLU A 57 11.07 17.75 5.62
N ASP A 58 11.31 16.66 4.90
CA ASP A 58 10.33 16.03 4.03
C ASP A 58 9.19 15.39 4.85
N VAL A 59 7.96 15.61 4.39
CA VAL A 59 6.74 15.19 5.10
C VAL A 59 6.50 13.68 4.97
N ASN A 60 6.94 13.07 3.86
CA ASN A 60 6.84 11.63 3.66
C ASN A 60 7.85 10.91 4.54
N ASP A 61 9.06 11.43 4.64
CA ASP A 61 10.08 10.91 5.57
C ASP A 61 9.64 11.05 7.03
N ALA A 62 8.70 11.96 7.35
CA ALA A 62 8.11 12.04 8.69
C ALA A 62 7.00 11.00 8.96
N SER A 63 6.69 10.11 8.00
CA SER A 63 5.72 9.03 8.17
C SER A 63 6.05 8.16 9.38
N ILE A 64 5.04 7.73 10.14
CA ILE A 64 5.25 6.78 11.24
C ILE A 64 5.46 5.38 10.66
N VAL A 65 6.58 4.75 11.02
CA VAL A 65 6.84 3.34 10.70
C VAL A 65 6.42 2.47 11.87
N LEU A 66 5.50 1.55 11.62
CA LEU A 66 4.93 0.66 12.62
C LEU A 66 5.33 -0.77 12.37
N ARG A 67 5.74 -1.46 13.43
CA ARG A 67 5.75 -2.92 13.47
C ARG A 67 4.58 -3.41 14.32
N VAL A 68 3.78 -4.30 13.76
CA VAL A 68 2.67 -4.96 14.45
C VAL A 68 3.07 -6.41 14.66
N ASP A 69 3.13 -6.87 15.91
CA ASP A 69 3.40 -8.26 16.28
C ASP A 69 2.12 -8.90 16.85
N TYR A 70 1.72 -10.07 16.35
CA TYR A 70 0.57 -10.85 16.81
C TYR A 70 0.94 -12.33 16.88
N GLY A 71 1.12 -12.85 18.10
CA GLY A 71 1.78 -14.14 18.29
C GLY A 71 3.19 -14.12 17.69
N GLU A 72 3.50 -15.08 16.84
CA GLU A 72 4.75 -15.15 16.07
C GLU A 72 4.64 -14.49 14.68
N SER A 73 3.46 -14.00 14.29
CA SER A 73 3.28 -13.23 13.05
C SER A 73 3.60 -11.77 13.25
N SER A 74 3.96 -11.09 12.16
CA SER A 74 4.16 -9.65 12.20
C SER A 74 3.91 -8.96 10.85
N ALA A 75 3.58 -7.67 10.92
CA ALA A 75 3.46 -6.77 9.80
C ALA A 75 4.35 -5.54 9.99
N LEU A 76 4.87 -5.00 8.89
CA LEU A 76 5.61 -3.74 8.85
C LEU A 76 4.87 -2.74 7.97
N LEU A 77 4.44 -1.63 8.56
CA LEU A 77 3.72 -0.54 7.90
C LEU A 77 4.63 0.67 7.83
N THR A 78 5.05 1.04 6.64
CA THR A 78 6.14 2.02 6.42
C THR A 78 5.64 3.42 6.10
N GLY A 79 4.35 3.59 5.84
CA GLY A 79 3.85 4.84 5.26
C GLY A 79 4.58 5.16 3.96
N ASP A 80 4.98 6.43 3.81
CA ASP A 80 5.62 6.93 2.59
C ASP A 80 7.09 7.30 2.79
N ILE A 81 7.74 6.73 3.81
CA ILE A 81 9.17 6.97 4.05
C ILE A 81 10.00 6.75 2.77
N GLY A 82 10.97 7.63 2.58
CA GLY A 82 11.93 7.56 1.49
C GLY A 82 13.09 6.61 1.78
N PRO A 83 13.95 6.38 0.77
CA PRO A 83 15.10 5.47 0.87
C PRO A 83 16.08 5.83 1.99
N GLY A 84 16.25 7.11 2.31
CA GLY A 84 17.16 7.54 3.38
C GLY A 84 16.74 7.03 4.74
N VAL A 85 15.43 7.09 5.04
CA VAL A 85 14.87 6.53 6.28
C VAL A 85 14.91 5.00 6.25
N GLU A 86 14.64 4.36 5.11
CA GLU A 86 14.76 2.90 4.98
C GLU A 86 16.19 2.41 5.24
N GLN A 87 17.18 3.11 4.70
CA GLN A 87 18.61 2.85 4.92
C GLN A 87 18.98 3.04 6.40
N TYR A 88 18.57 4.16 7.00
CA TYR A 88 18.78 4.40 8.43
C TYR A 88 18.22 3.26 9.29
N LEU A 89 16.97 2.84 9.05
CA LEU A 89 16.36 1.73 9.81
C LEU A 89 17.11 0.41 9.66
N ALA A 90 17.65 0.15 8.46
CA ALA A 90 18.49 -1.02 8.21
C ALA A 90 19.85 -0.91 8.93
N GLU A 91 20.50 0.25 8.89
CA GLU A 91 21.78 0.50 9.56
C GLU A 91 21.68 0.37 11.07
N GLN A 92 20.61 0.90 11.66
CA GLN A 92 20.33 0.78 13.09
C GLN A 92 19.87 -0.64 13.49
N ARG A 93 19.74 -1.57 12.54
CA ARG A 93 19.21 -2.93 12.76
C ARG A 93 17.85 -2.92 13.47
N ALA A 94 17.02 -1.92 13.17
CA ALA A 94 15.69 -1.77 13.75
C ALA A 94 14.67 -2.74 13.13
N LEU A 95 15.06 -3.45 12.08
CA LEU A 95 14.20 -4.34 11.30
C LEU A 95 14.45 -5.80 11.66
N SER A 96 13.39 -6.60 11.61
CA SER A 96 13.47 -8.06 11.66
C SER A 96 12.38 -8.68 10.81
N ARG A 97 12.43 -10.00 10.63
CA ARG A 97 11.53 -10.72 9.72
C ARG A 97 10.06 -10.39 10.00
N VAL A 98 9.31 -10.17 8.92
CA VAL A 98 7.86 -9.96 8.94
C VAL A 98 7.12 -10.91 8.01
N VAL A 99 5.86 -11.18 8.30
CA VAL A 99 4.97 -11.89 7.36
C VAL A 99 4.53 -10.93 6.27
N LEU A 100 4.06 -9.75 6.65
CA LEU A 100 3.50 -8.75 5.75
C LEU A 100 4.33 -7.47 5.75
N LEU A 101 4.66 -6.96 4.55
CA LEU A 101 5.18 -5.62 4.35
C LEU A 101 4.14 -4.78 3.60
N LYS A 102 3.82 -3.59 4.11
CA LYS A 102 3.27 -2.54 3.26
C LYS A 102 4.45 -1.88 2.56
N ALA A 103 4.51 -1.95 1.23
CA ALA A 103 5.61 -1.31 0.48
C ALA A 103 5.59 0.20 0.73
N ALA A 104 6.78 0.77 0.93
CA ALA A 104 6.92 2.20 1.22
C ALA A 104 6.55 3.04 0.00
N HIS A 105 5.94 4.19 0.25
CA HIS A 105 5.69 5.25 -0.73
C HIS A 105 5.06 4.71 -2.03
N HIS A 106 4.00 3.91 -1.88
CA HIS A 106 3.26 3.32 -2.99
C HIS A 106 4.10 2.48 -3.98
N GLY A 107 5.32 2.07 -3.61
CA GLY A 107 6.27 1.44 -4.52
C GLY A 107 7.00 2.40 -5.45
N SER A 108 7.33 3.61 -4.97
CA SER A 108 8.15 4.57 -5.71
C SER A 108 9.48 3.95 -6.18
N ARG A 109 10.09 4.49 -7.26
CA ARG A 109 11.33 3.97 -7.88
C ARG A 109 12.47 3.68 -6.90
N ARG A 110 12.61 4.51 -5.88
CA ARG A 110 13.70 4.43 -4.90
C ARG A 110 13.30 3.77 -3.58
N SER A 111 12.03 3.50 -3.37
CA SER A 111 11.54 2.87 -2.13
C SER A 111 11.85 1.37 -2.07
N THR A 112 11.71 0.84 -0.86
CA THR A 112 11.89 -0.56 -0.52
C THR A 112 13.28 -1.03 -0.94
N VAL A 113 14.29 -0.30 -0.46
CA VAL A 113 15.71 -0.53 -0.80
C VAL A 113 16.17 -1.95 -0.43
N PRO A 114 17.18 -2.50 -1.14
CA PRO A 114 17.61 -3.88 -0.95
C PRO A 114 18.01 -4.24 0.48
N GLU A 115 18.72 -3.35 1.20
CA GLU A 115 19.17 -3.55 2.58
C GLU A 115 17.99 -3.74 3.53
N PHE A 116 16.97 -2.89 3.36
CA PHE A 116 15.72 -2.93 4.12
C PHE A 116 14.98 -4.25 3.89
N LEU A 117 14.83 -4.67 2.63
CA LEU A 117 14.18 -5.95 2.28
C LEU A 117 14.96 -7.17 2.79
N ARG A 118 16.29 -7.15 2.74
CA ARG A 118 17.13 -8.26 3.22
C ARG A 118 17.00 -8.48 4.73
N GLN A 119 16.69 -7.44 5.51
CA GLN A 119 16.44 -7.55 6.94
C GLN A 119 14.97 -7.89 7.24
N ALA A 120 14.02 -7.18 6.62
CA ALA A 120 12.59 -7.41 6.85
C ALA A 120 12.11 -8.76 6.30
N ARG A 121 12.73 -9.29 5.24
CA ARG A 121 12.41 -10.57 4.56
C ARG A 121 10.91 -10.93 4.59
N PRO A 122 10.05 -10.06 4.04
CA PRO A 122 8.62 -10.29 4.05
C PRO A 122 8.25 -11.56 3.28
N ARG A 123 7.24 -12.29 3.75
CA ARG A 123 6.61 -13.37 2.95
C ARG A 123 5.73 -12.77 1.86
N ALA A 124 5.00 -11.71 2.20
CA ALA A 124 4.15 -10.97 1.29
C ALA A 124 4.35 -9.46 1.43
N ALA A 125 4.19 -8.75 0.32
CA ALA A 125 4.13 -7.30 0.28
C ALA A 125 2.85 -6.80 -0.39
N VAL A 126 2.25 -5.75 0.17
CA VAL A 126 1.14 -5.03 -0.45
C VAL A 126 1.64 -3.66 -0.90
N VAL A 127 1.47 -3.39 -2.19
CA VAL A 127 1.75 -2.10 -2.80
C VAL A 127 0.43 -1.37 -2.99
N GLN A 128 0.16 -0.38 -2.14
CA GLN A 128 -1.01 0.48 -2.32
C GLN A 128 -0.71 1.55 -3.36
N CYS A 129 -1.36 1.46 -4.51
CA CYS A 129 -1.23 2.37 -5.63
C CYS A 129 -2.56 2.39 -6.41
N GLY A 130 -2.83 3.48 -7.12
CA GLY A 130 -4.04 3.62 -7.94
C GLY A 130 -3.79 3.23 -9.40
N ALA A 131 -4.78 2.64 -10.06
CA ALA A 131 -4.72 2.42 -11.51
C ALA A 131 -4.58 3.77 -12.24
N GLY A 132 -3.65 3.87 -13.17
CA GLY A 132 -3.39 5.10 -13.92
C GLY A 132 -2.91 6.29 -13.08
N ASN A 133 -2.35 6.07 -11.88
CA ASN A 133 -1.84 7.19 -11.08
C ASN A 133 -0.74 7.95 -11.84
N SER A 134 -0.80 9.28 -11.76
CA SER A 134 0.07 10.20 -12.50
C SER A 134 1.54 10.17 -12.06
N TYR A 135 1.83 9.63 -10.88
CA TYR A 135 3.19 9.45 -10.35
C TYR A 135 3.92 8.24 -10.96
N GLY A 136 3.22 7.41 -11.76
CA GLY A 136 3.80 6.21 -12.36
C GLY A 136 4.11 5.12 -11.34
N HIS A 137 3.44 5.12 -10.19
CA HIS A 137 3.61 4.07 -9.18
C HIS A 137 2.78 2.81 -9.53
N PRO A 138 3.20 1.62 -9.09
CA PRO A 138 4.54 1.32 -8.62
C PRO A 138 5.53 1.28 -9.79
N HIS A 139 6.79 1.57 -9.47
CA HIS A 139 7.87 1.50 -10.46
C HIS A 139 8.41 0.07 -10.58
N ASN A 140 8.83 -0.29 -11.79
CA ASN A 140 9.38 -1.62 -12.10
C ASN A 140 10.60 -1.98 -11.25
N GLU A 141 11.43 -1.00 -10.88
CA GLU A 141 12.60 -1.20 -10.03
C GLU A 141 12.22 -1.73 -8.65
N THR A 142 11.13 -1.22 -8.06
CA THR A 142 10.67 -1.66 -6.74
C THR A 142 10.00 -3.03 -6.82
N LEU A 143 9.22 -3.29 -7.88
CA LEU A 143 8.67 -4.62 -8.14
C LEU A 143 9.80 -5.66 -8.35
N ALA A 144 10.84 -5.31 -9.10
CA ALA A 144 11.99 -6.18 -9.31
C ALA A 144 12.71 -6.50 -7.99
N ARG A 145 12.90 -5.52 -7.09
CA ARG A 145 13.47 -5.76 -5.75
C ARG A 145 12.62 -6.76 -4.93
N LEU A 146 11.30 -6.61 -4.95
CA LEU A 146 10.39 -7.53 -4.26
C LEU A 146 10.46 -8.96 -4.83
N ILE A 147 10.49 -9.09 -6.16
CA ILE A 147 10.62 -10.38 -6.86
C ILE A 147 11.96 -11.04 -6.54
N LEU A 148 13.07 -10.30 -6.63
CA LEU A 148 14.41 -10.82 -6.33
C LEU A 148 14.56 -11.24 -4.86
N ASN A 149 13.78 -10.65 -3.96
CA ASN A 149 13.71 -11.03 -2.56
C ASN A 149 12.63 -12.10 -2.27
N GLN A 150 12.11 -12.76 -3.31
CA GLN A 150 11.12 -13.86 -3.22
C GLN A 150 9.86 -13.48 -2.42
N THR A 151 9.45 -12.21 -2.51
CA THR A 151 8.31 -11.67 -1.79
C THR A 151 7.05 -11.75 -2.65
N LEU A 152 6.01 -12.43 -2.16
CA LEU A 152 4.70 -12.46 -2.84
C LEU A 152 4.12 -11.05 -2.86
N THR A 153 3.89 -10.51 -4.06
CA THR A 153 3.54 -9.09 -4.21
C THR A 153 2.09 -8.94 -4.65
N TYR A 154 1.31 -8.20 -3.87
CA TYR A 154 -0.06 -7.80 -4.19
C TYR A 154 -0.11 -6.30 -4.44
N ARG A 155 -0.94 -5.87 -5.39
CA ARG A 155 -1.08 -4.44 -5.77
C ARG A 155 -2.54 -4.03 -5.84
N THR A 156 -2.91 -2.92 -5.20
CA THR A 156 -4.32 -2.47 -5.17
C THR A 156 -4.83 -1.97 -6.52
N ASP A 157 -3.94 -1.52 -7.40
CA ASP A 157 -4.30 -1.10 -8.76
C ASP A 157 -4.72 -2.27 -9.66
N GLN A 158 -4.20 -3.47 -9.39
CA GLN A 158 -4.52 -4.70 -10.13
C GLN A 158 -5.55 -5.59 -9.41
N HIS A 159 -5.50 -5.62 -8.08
CA HIS A 159 -6.27 -6.58 -7.28
C HIS A 159 -7.37 -5.94 -6.44
N GLY A 160 -7.63 -4.63 -6.59
CA GLY A 160 -8.67 -3.94 -5.83
C GLY A 160 -8.35 -3.88 -4.33
N GLU A 161 -9.38 -4.10 -3.50
CA GLU A 161 -9.19 -4.23 -2.07
C GLU A 161 -8.43 -5.52 -1.75
N ILE A 162 -7.37 -5.42 -0.95
CA ILE A 162 -6.58 -6.56 -0.51
C ILE A 162 -6.72 -6.68 1.00
N THR A 163 -7.34 -7.76 1.46
CA THR A 163 -7.43 -8.10 2.88
C THR A 163 -6.39 -9.17 3.20
N VAL A 164 -5.48 -8.87 4.12
CA VAL A 164 -4.51 -9.85 4.64
C VAL A 164 -4.90 -10.25 6.06
N ARG A 165 -5.16 -11.53 6.27
CA ARG A 165 -5.44 -12.11 7.59
C ARG A 165 -4.19 -12.81 8.12
N LEU A 166 -3.64 -12.26 9.20
CA LEU A 166 -2.58 -12.89 9.97
C LEU A 166 -3.18 -13.69 11.14
N THR A 167 -2.63 -14.87 11.41
CA THR A 167 -2.91 -15.62 12.65
C THR A 167 -1.72 -15.52 13.60
N ALA A 168 -1.80 -16.07 14.80
CA ALA A 168 -0.65 -16.13 15.71
C ALA A 168 0.52 -16.98 15.15
N ASN A 169 0.27 -17.85 14.17
CA ASN A 169 1.29 -18.66 13.51
C ASN A 169 1.70 -18.02 12.17
N PRO A 170 2.99 -17.66 11.95
CA PRO A 170 3.47 -16.97 10.76
C PRO A 170 3.41 -17.80 9.48
N ARG A 171 3.12 -19.11 9.58
CA ARG A 171 2.90 -19.99 8.43
C ARG A 171 1.44 -20.06 8.01
N ILE A 172 0.51 -19.61 8.87
CA ILE A 172 -0.92 -19.65 8.62
C ILE A 172 -1.38 -18.20 8.47
N TRP A 173 -1.41 -17.74 7.22
CA TRP A 173 -1.94 -16.44 6.83
C TRP A 173 -2.65 -16.58 5.49
N SER A 174 -3.56 -15.67 5.18
CA SER A 174 -4.25 -15.63 3.89
C SER A 174 -4.34 -14.21 3.38
N ALA A 175 -4.32 -14.05 2.06
CA ALA A 175 -4.72 -12.82 1.40
C ALA A 175 -5.97 -13.11 0.57
N THR A 176 -6.97 -12.27 0.71
CA THR A 176 -8.13 -12.24 -0.18
C THR A 176 -8.13 -10.91 -0.90
N MET A 177 -8.51 -10.95 -2.17
CA MET A 177 -8.65 -9.78 -3.00
C MET A 177 -10.13 -9.67 -3.32
N GLU A 178 -10.73 -8.50 -3.14
CA GLU A 178 -11.97 -8.24 -3.83
C GLU A 178 -11.62 -8.25 -5.30
N GLU A 179 -12.11 -9.27 -6.02
CA GLU A 179 -12.35 -9.10 -7.43
C GLU A 179 -13.23 -7.84 -7.53
N ARG A 180 -12.64 -6.69 -7.83
CA ARG A 180 -13.32 -5.74 -8.68
C ARG A 180 -13.53 -6.52 -9.97
N GLY A 181 -14.65 -7.26 -10.02
CA GLY A 181 -14.97 -8.15 -11.11
C GLY A 181 -14.75 -7.38 -12.39
N ALA A 182 -13.86 -7.86 -13.24
CA ALA A 182 -13.44 -7.14 -14.42
C ALA A 182 -12.93 -5.71 -14.14
N GLY A 183 -11.61 -5.50 -14.08
CA GLY A 183 -11.10 -4.12 -14.24
C GLY A 183 -11.55 -3.52 -15.59
N TYR A 184 -11.88 -4.39 -16.54
CA TYR A 184 -12.17 -4.02 -17.91
C TYR A 184 -13.35 -4.78 -18.52
N LEU A 185 -14.27 -4.03 -19.12
CA LEU A 185 -15.34 -4.56 -19.97
C LEU A 185 -14.92 -4.42 -21.43
N GLY A 186 -14.74 -5.55 -22.11
CA GLY A 186 -14.54 -5.69 -23.54
C GLY A 186 -15.85 -5.84 -24.29
N SER A 187 -15.92 -5.30 -25.51
CA SER A 187 -16.97 -5.65 -26.46
C SER A 187 -16.39 -6.58 -27.52
N SER A 188 -16.91 -7.80 -27.62
CA SER A 188 -16.48 -8.77 -28.66
C SER A 188 -16.86 -8.35 -30.09
N ALA A 189 -17.71 -7.32 -30.25
CA ALA A 189 -18.02 -6.74 -31.55
C ALA A 189 -16.96 -5.73 -32.02
N SER A 190 -16.37 -4.97 -31.11
CA SER A 190 -15.44 -3.88 -31.46
C SER A 190 -13.99 -4.19 -31.12
N ASN A 191 -13.76 -5.26 -30.33
CA ASN A 191 -12.48 -5.58 -29.68
C ASN A 191 -11.91 -4.38 -28.91
N VAL A 192 -12.78 -3.56 -28.32
CA VAL A 192 -12.39 -2.46 -27.44
C VAL A 192 -12.72 -2.82 -26.01
N PHE A 193 -11.76 -2.63 -25.11
CA PHE A 193 -12.00 -2.74 -23.68
C PHE A 193 -12.00 -1.38 -22.98
N HIS A 194 -12.69 -1.31 -21.85
CA HIS A 194 -13.06 -0.08 -21.17
C HIS A 194 -12.96 -0.27 -19.65
N PHE A 195 -12.66 0.78 -18.88
CA PHE A 195 -12.98 0.75 -17.45
C PHE A 195 -14.50 0.63 -17.25
N THR A 196 -14.92 -0.01 -16.17
CA THR A 196 -16.35 -0.24 -15.82
C THR A 196 -17.17 1.04 -15.68
N TRP A 197 -16.54 2.18 -15.36
CA TRP A 197 -17.21 3.48 -15.23
C TRP A 197 -17.42 4.21 -16.57
N CYS A 198 -16.78 3.78 -17.66
CA CYS A 198 -16.84 4.44 -18.96
C CYS A 198 -18.25 4.37 -19.56
N ASP A 199 -18.77 5.47 -20.10
CA ASP A 199 -20.12 5.49 -20.68
C ASP A 199 -20.27 4.56 -21.90
N SER A 200 -19.18 4.40 -22.66
CA SER A 200 -19.13 3.39 -23.73
C SER A 200 -19.20 1.96 -23.18
N ALA A 201 -18.67 1.70 -21.98
CA ALA A 201 -18.76 0.38 -21.34
C ALA A 201 -20.21 0.04 -20.94
N LYS A 202 -20.96 1.03 -20.44
CA LYS A 202 -22.38 0.88 -20.07
C LYS A 202 -23.29 0.61 -21.28
N SER A 203 -22.81 0.95 -22.47
CA SER A 203 -23.54 0.80 -23.74
C SER A 203 -23.22 -0.51 -24.47
N ILE A 204 -22.34 -1.35 -23.92
CA ILE A 204 -22.01 -2.65 -24.53
C ILE A 204 -23.22 -3.58 -24.36
N ASP A 205 -23.61 -4.22 -25.46
CA ASP A 205 -24.61 -5.29 -25.43
C ASP A 205 -24.15 -6.40 -24.46
N PRO A 206 -24.93 -6.73 -23.41
CA PRO A 206 -24.58 -7.78 -22.45
C PRO A 206 -24.23 -9.12 -23.08
N ALA A 207 -24.83 -9.49 -24.21
CA ALA A 207 -24.52 -10.74 -24.92
C ALA A 207 -23.13 -10.73 -25.58
N ARG A 208 -22.49 -9.56 -25.69
CA ARG A 208 -21.18 -9.33 -26.31
C ARG A 208 -20.14 -8.79 -25.33
N THR A 209 -20.47 -8.75 -24.05
CA THR A 209 -19.56 -8.31 -23.00
C THR A 209 -18.55 -9.41 -22.70
N VAL A 210 -17.28 -9.07 -22.78
CA VAL A 210 -16.16 -9.90 -22.30
C VAL A 210 -15.54 -9.21 -21.10
N VAL A 211 -15.27 -9.96 -20.05
CA VAL A 211 -14.72 -9.45 -18.80
C VAL A 211 -13.22 -9.76 -18.76
N PHE A 212 -12.40 -8.75 -18.52
CA PHE A 212 -10.97 -8.93 -18.30
C PHE A 212 -10.56 -8.45 -16.90
N SER A 213 -9.76 -9.27 -16.21
CA SER A 213 -9.19 -8.98 -14.91
C SER A 213 -7.95 -8.08 -14.98
N SER A 214 -7.35 -7.91 -16.16
CA SER A 214 -6.21 -7.01 -16.36
C SER A 214 -6.15 -6.48 -17.80
N ARG A 215 -5.44 -5.35 -17.97
CA ARG A 215 -5.15 -4.77 -19.29
C ARG A 215 -4.35 -5.75 -20.16
N LEU A 216 -3.35 -6.41 -19.58
CA LEU A 216 -2.55 -7.39 -20.29
C LEU A 216 -3.41 -8.55 -20.82
N GLN A 217 -4.34 -9.07 -20.00
CA GLN A 217 -5.27 -10.11 -20.45
C GLN A 217 -6.14 -9.64 -21.62
N ALA A 218 -6.60 -8.39 -21.60
CA ALA A 218 -7.39 -7.82 -22.70
C ALA A 218 -6.55 -7.66 -23.98
N GLU A 219 -5.32 -7.14 -23.85
CA GLU A 219 -4.40 -6.92 -24.97
C GLU A 219 -3.94 -8.26 -25.59
N ASP A 220 -3.61 -9.27 -24.77
CA ASP A 220 -3.26 -10.63 -25.24
C ASP A 220 -4.46 -11.33 -25.92
N ALA A 221 -5.69 -11.00 -25.51
CA ALA A 221 -6.91 -11.45 -26.16
C ALA A 221 -7.25 -10.68 -27.45
N GLY A 222 -6.40 -9.72 -27.86
CA GLY A 222 -6.56 -8.93 -29.08
C GLY A 222 -7.46 -7.70 -28.95
N TYR A 223 -7.77 -7.26 -27.72
CA TYR A 223 -8.58 -6.07 -27.47
C TYR A 223 -7.69 -4.84 -27.31
N ARG A 224 -8.13 -3.72 -27.88
CA ARG A 224 -7.44 -2.43 -27.77
C ARG A 224 -8.10 -1.53 -26.71
N PRO A 225 -7.34 -0.65 -26.04
CA PRO A 225 -7.92 0.24 -25.04
C PRO A 225 -8.84 1.28 -25.68
N CYS A 226 -9.93 1.61 -24.98
CA CYS A 226 -10.79 2.72 -25.33
C CYS A 226 -10.02 4.06 -25.30
N LYS A 227 -10.15 4.86 -26.36
CA LYS A 227 -9.46 6.17 -26.45
C LYS A 227 -9.97 7.21 -25.43
N VAL A 228 -11.18 7.02 -24.90
CA VAL A 228 -11.83 7.96 -23.97
C VAL A 228 -11.43 7.68 -22.52
N CYS A 229 -11.70 6.48 -22.01
CA CYS A 229 -11.35 6.14 -20.63
C CYS A 229 -9.89 5.68 -20.45
N GLN A 230 -9.17 5.47 -21.55
CA GLN A 230 -7.74 5.08 -21.60
C GLN A 230 -7.37 4.00 -20.57
N PRO A 231 -8.04 2.83 -20.64
CA PRO A 231 -7.89 1.75 -19.69
C PRO A 231 -6.52 1.06 -19.72
#